data_AF-A0AAQ3U9A7-F1
#
_entry.id   AF-A0AAQ3U9A7-F1
#
_cell.length_a   1.000
_cell.length_b   1.000
_cell.length_c   1.000
_cell.angle_alpha   90.00
_cell.angle_beta   90.00
_cell.angle_gamma   90.00
#
_symmetry.space_group_name_H-M   'P 1'
#
loop_
_entity.id
_entity.type
_entity.pdbx_description
1 polymer ?
#
loop_
_entity_poly.entity_id
_entity_poly.type
_entity_poly.pdbx_seq_one_letter_code
_entity_poly.pdbx_strand_id
1 'polypeptide(L)'
;MHGRRRTGSTFGNLKVFDNALREGADPSSTLIGRARGLGVFASLDNSGGVTTIEFVFSNYGNYSGSTLATLGHLAFPGSERSIVGGTGVLRFARGYFTTEIISSTSDYLVALIDIDAGAADDKLTHLQFYLHEVPSSAPNATTVKVAGLNVYVTANTELLWHRHKMLSFTHY
;
A
#
# COMPACT_ATOMS: atom_id res chain seq x y z
N MET A 1 -11.34 33.23 1.83
CA MET A 1 -10.64 32.27 0.95
C MET A 1 -11.57 31.07 0.74
N HIS A 2 -11.93 30.76 -0.51
CA HIS A 2 -12.82 29.63 -0.82
C HIS A 2 -12.04 28.32 -0.72
N GLY A 3 -12.46 27.43 0.19
CA GLY A 3 -11.95 26.05 0.25
C GLY A 3 -12.28 25.34 -1.05
N ARG A 4 -11.29 25.16 -1.91
CA ARG A 4 -11.47 24.44 -3.17
C ARG A 4 -11.73 22.97 -2.83
N ARG A 5 -12.96 22.51 -3.05
CA ARG A 5 -13.31 21.08 -3.04
C ARG A 5 -12.31 20.36 -3.95
N ARG A 6 -11.40 19.55 -3.39
CA ARG A 6 -10.52 18.70 -4.19
C ARG A 6 -11.38 17.59 -4.80
N THR A 7 -11.92 17.84 -5.98
CA THR A 7 -12.52 16.81 -6.84
C THR A 7 -11.40 15.90 -7.31
N GLY A 8 -11.32 14.68 -6.79
CA GLY A 8 -10.31 13.69 -7.19
C GLY A 8 -9.40 13.14 -6.08
N SER A 9 -9.75 13.24 -4.80
CA SER A 9 -8.96 12.57 -3.74
C SER A 9 -9.18 11.05 -3.75
N THR A 10 -8.07 10.31 -3.77
CA THR A 10 -8.02 8.85 -3.61
C THR A 10 -7.94 8.43 -2.15
N PHE A 11 -7.83 9.37 -1.21
CA PHE A 11 -7.83 9.07 0.22
C PHE A 11 -9.03 8.22 0.61
N GLY A 12 -8.77 7.15 1.35
CA GLY A 12 -9.77 6.19 1.80
C GLY A 12 -10.19 5.17 0.73
N ASN A 13 -9.58 5.16 -0.46
CA ASN A 13 -9.77 4.07 -1.40
C ASN A 13 -9.04 2.83 -0.87
N LEU A 14 -9.81 1.80 -0.53
CA LEU A 14 -9.34 0.49 -0.10
C LEU A 14 -9.53 -0.51 -1.24
N LYS A 15 -8.50 -1.33 -1.48
CA LYS A 15 -8.55 -2.44 -2.43
C LYS A 15 -8.17 -3.72 -1.72
N VAL A 16 -8.95 -4.78 -1.93
CA VAL A 16 -8.59 -6.16 -1.60
C VAL A 16 -8.15 -6.84 -2.89
N PHE A 17 -7.04 -7.59 -2.86
CA PHE A 17 -6.49 -8.26 -4.04
C PHE A 17 -6.07 -9.70 -3.75
N ASP A 18 -6.12 -10.52 -4.80
CA ASP A 18 -5.60 -11.89 -4.86
C ASP A 18 -4.97 -12.11 -6.25
N ASN A 19 -3.74 -11.64 -6.41
CA ASN A 19 -3.02 -11.56 -7.66
C ASN A 19 -2.16 -12.81 -7.90
N ALA A 20 -1.97 -13.18 -9.17
CA ALA A 20 -1.12 -14.31 -9.53
C ALA A 20 0.37 -13.94 -9.41
N LEU A 21 1.17 -14.87 -8.89
CA LEU A 21 2.64 -14.81 -8.94
C LEU A 21 3.15 -15.83 -9.96
N ARG A 22 4.02 -15.40 -10.86
CA ARG A 22 4.54 -16.24 -11.95
C ARG A 22 6.06 -16.13 -12.11
N GLU A 23 6.65 -17.14 -12.76
CA GLU A 23 8.10 -17.14 -13.07
C GLU A 23 8.48 -16.10 -14.13
N GLY A 24 7.56 -15.71 -15.00
CA GLY A 24 7.83 -14.78 -16.10
C GLY A 24 6.73 -13.74 -16.28
N ALA A 25 7.04 -12.67 -17.03
CA ALA A 25 6.10 -11.62 -17.38
C ALA A 25 4.96 -12.09 -18.31
N ASP A 26 5.13 -13.23 -18.98
CA ASP A 26 4.09 -13.84 -19.81
C ASP A 26 2.97 -14.41 -18.92
N PRO A 27 1.69 -14.05 -19.13
CA PRO A 27 0.55 -14.60 -18.39
C PRO A 27 0.40 -16.12 -18.48
N SER A 28 1.02 -16.77 -19.47
CA SER A 28 1.04 -18.23 -19.64
C SER A 28 2.19 -18.92 -18.90
N SER A 29 3.16 -18.17 -18.37
CA SER A 29 4.29 -18.72 -17.60
C SER A 29 3.82 -19.41 -16.31
N THR A 30 4.69 -20.25 -15.73
CA THR A 30 4.37 -21.06 -14.56
C THR A 30 3.77 -20.24 -13.42
N LEU A 31 2.61 -20.65 -12.91
CA LEU A 31 2.04 -20.10 -11.68
C LEU A 31 2.80 -20.69 -10.48
N ILE A 32 3.38 -19.80 -9.67
CA ILE A 32 4.20 -20.20 -8.51
C ILE A 32 3.54 -19.89 -7.17
N GLY A 33 2.52 -19.03 -7.17
CA GLY A 33 1.85 -18.61 -5.94
C GLY A 33 0.84 -17.49 -6.15
N ARG A 34 0.46 -16.84 -5.05
CA ARG A 34 -0.50 -15.74 -5.01
C ARG A 34 -0.02 -14.62 -4.09
N ALA A 35 -0.24 -13.37 -4.49
CA ALA A 35 -0.13 -12.20 -3.62
C ALA A 35 -1.52 -11.81 -3.14
N ARG A 36 -1.77 -11.96 -1.84
CA ARG A 36 -3.07 -11.68 -1.22
C ARG A 36 -2.95 -10.56 -0.23
N GLY A 37 -3.98 -9.73 -0.13
CA GLY A 37 -4.02 -8.73 0.92
C GLY A 37 -4.84 -7.52 0.54
N LEU A 38 -4.42 -6.37 1.08
CA LEU A 38 -5.12 -5.12 0.91
C LEU A 38 -4.17 -3.93 0.82
N GLY A 39 -4.64 -2.90 0.14
CA GLY A 39 -3.98 -1.61 0.01
C GLY A 39 -4.97 -0.49 0.28
N VAL A 40 -4.53 0.55 0.99
CA VAL A 40 -5.34 1.74 1.27
C VAL A 40 -4.56 2.99 0.91
N PHE A 41 -5.14 3.86 0.09
CA PHE A 41 -4.61 5.20 -0.13
C PHE A 41 -4.88 6.05 1.12
N ALA A 42 -3.84 6.28 1.90
CA ALA A 42 -3.91 6.85 3.24
C ALA A 42 -3.28 8.24 3.35
N SER A 43 -2.63 8.75 2.29
CA SER A 43 -2.08 10.09 2.28
C SER A 43 -3.12 11.15 1.90
N LEU A 44 -3.28 12.19 2.72
CA LEU A 44 -4.23 13.29 2.47
C LEU A 44 -3.84 14.16 1.24
N ASP A 45 -2.56 14.17 0.88
CA ASP A 45 -2.02 14.86 -0.28
C ASP A 45 -2.04 14.00 -1.56
N ASN A 46 -2.62 12.79 -1.49
CA ASN A 46 -2.63 11.76 -2.54
C ASN A 46 -1.23 11.22 -2.91
N SER A 47 -0.20 11.40 -2.07
CA SER A 47 1.16 10.90 -2.34
C SER A 47 1.27 9.37 -2.33
N GLY A 48 0.35 8.66 -1.67
CA GLY A 48 0.44 7.22 -1.58
C GLY A 48 -0.53 6.56 -0.60
N GLY A 49 -0.15 5.36 -0.20
CA GLY A 49 -0.93 4.49 0.66
C GLY A 49 -0.09 3.58 1.52
N VAL A 50 -0.75 2.55 2.06
CA VAL A 50 -0.13 1.46 2.80
C VAL A 50 -0.65 0.15 2.24
N THR A 51 0.22 -0.84 2.12
CA THR A 51 -0.16 -2.20 1.70
C THR A 51 0.28 -3.22 2.74
N THR A 52 -0.56 -4.23 2.91
CA THR A 52 -0.20 -5.49 3.55
C THR A 52 -0.36 -6.60 2.52
N ILE A 53 0.74 -7.23 2.14
CA ILE A 53 0.75 -8.34 1.17
C ILE A 53 1.26 -9.60 1.86
N GLU A 54 0.52 -10.68 1.69
CA GLU A 54 0.99 -12.04 1.91
C GLU A 54 1.37 -12.67 0.58
N PHE A 55 2.64 -13.01 0.40
CA PHE A 55 3.09 -13.86 -0.70
C PHE A 55 2.93 -15.31 -0.27
N VAL A 56 2.02 -16.04 -0.93
CA VAL A 56 1.71 -17.45 -0.66
C VAL A 56 2.28 -18.29 -1.79
N PHE A 57 3.34 -19.04 -1.51
CA PHE A 57 4.01 -19.88 -2.52
C PHE A 57 3.36 -21.26 -2.57
N SER A 58 2.89 -21.67 -3.74
CA SER A 58 2.26 -22.99 -3.94
C SER A 58 3.10 -23.93 -4.79
N ASN A 59 3.93 -23.40 -5.69
CA ASN A 59 4.76 -24.16 -6.61
C ASN A 59 6.03 -23.37 -6.95
N TYR A 60 6.87 -23.11 -5.94
CA TYR A 60 8.09 -22.30 -6.08
C TYR A 60 9.30 -23.01 -5.45
N GLY A 61 9.65 -24.18 -6.00
CA GLY A 61 10.74 -25.01 -5.51
C GLY A 61 10.63 -25.26 -4.00
N ASN A 62 11.73 -25.03 -3.28
CA ASN A 62 11.83 -25.25 -1.82
C ASN A 62 10.95 -24.31 -0.98
N TYR A 63 10.40 -23.24 -1.57
CA TYR A 63 9.53 -22.29 -0.88
C TYR A 63 8.06 -22.69 -0.95
N SER A 64 7.70 -23.72 -1.71
CA SER A 64 6.33 -24.22 -1.81
C SER A 64 5.75 -24.55 -0.42
N GLY A 65 4.55 -24.03 -0.14
CA GLY A 65 3.90 -24.14 1.17
C GLY A 65 4.35 -23.11 2.21
N SER A 66 5.35 -22.27 1.89
CA SER A 66 5.79 -21.16 2.75
C SER A 66 5.10 -19.85 2.36
N THR A 67 5.10 -18.90 3.28
CA THR A 67 4.58 -17.55 3.06
C THR A 67 5.54 -16.47 3.52
N LEU A 68 5.42 -15.28 2.94
CA LEU A 68 6.04 -14.03 3.43
C LEU A 68 4.95 -13.01 3.74
N ALA A 69 5.06 -12.38 4.90
CA ALA A 69 4.17 -11.31 5.33
C ALA A 69 4.88 -9.96 5.18
N THR A 70 4.17 -8.96 4.65
CA THR A 70 4.73 -7.65 4.37
C THR A 70 3.88 -6.51 4.93
N LEU A 71 4.54 -5.39 5.19
CA LEU A 71 3.91 -4.11 5.53
C LEU A 71 4.77 -3.00 4.93
N GLY A 72 4.16 -2.01 4.28
CA GLY A 72 4.93 -0.85 3.87
C GLY A 72 4.15 0.21 3.12
N HIS A 73 4.81 1.34 2.93
CA HIS A 73 4.28 2.48 2.19
C HIS A 73 4.18 2.13 0.70
N LEU A 74 3.05 2.48 0.09
CA LEU A 74 2.85 2.40 -1.35
C LEU A 74 3.02 3.79 -1.95
N ALA A 75 4.12 4.01 -2.65
CA ALA A 75 4.39 5.21 -3.43
C ALA A 75 4.64 4.86 -4.90
N PHE A 76 4.46 5.86 -5.78
CA PHE A 76 4.71 5.74 -7.21
C PHE A 76 5.66 6.84 -7.70
N PRO A 77 6.66 6.52 -8.54
CA PRO A 77 7.00 5.20 -9.06
C PRO A 77 7.83 4.37 -8.07
N GLY A 78 7.35 3.18 -7.70
CA GLY A 78 8.08 2.23 -6.86
C GLY A 78 8.17 2.60 -5.37
N SER A 79 8.20 1.58 -4.52
CA SER A 79 8.48 1.73 -3.09
C SER A 79 9.09 0.43 -2.56
N GLU A 80 10.13 0.56 -1.74
CA GLU A 80 10.60 -0.54 -0.91
C GLU A 80 9.59 -0.77 0.22
N ARG A 81 9.28 -2.03 0.51
CA ARG A 81 8.35 -2.42 1.58
C ARG A 81 8.95 -3.55 2.41
N SER A 82 8.66 -3.53 3.71
CA SER A 82 9.29 -4.44 4.66
C SER A 82 8.69 -5.85 4.60
N ILE A 83 9.56 -6.85 4.70
CA ILE A 83 9.19 -8.21 5.07
C ILE A 83 9.22 -8.28 6.59
N VAL A 84 8.04 -8.49 7.16
CA VAL A 84 7.79 -8.47 8.60
C VAL A 84 7.54 -9.86 9.17
N GLY A 85 7.74 -10.91 8.37
CA GLY A 85 7.69 -12.29 8.82
C GLY A 85 7.56 -13.28 7.66
N GLY A 86 7.57 -14.56 8.01
CA GLY A 86 7.29 -15.64 7.09
C GLY A 86 6.99 -16.95 7.82
N THR A 87 6.57 -17.94 7.05
CA THR A 87 6.21 -19.28 7.53
C THR A 87 7.02 -20.35 6.79
N GLY A 88 6.90 -21.62 7.20
CA GLY A 88 7.59 -22.73 6.54
C GLY A 88 9.11 -22.59 6.61
N VAL A 89 9.79 -22.68 5.45
CA VAL A 89 11.24 -22.50 5.36
C VAL A 89 11.65 -21.04 5.51
N LEU A 90 10.72 -20.10 5.32
CA LEU A 90 10.92 -18.66 5.47
C LEU A 90 10.54 -18.19 6.89
N ARG A 91 10.51 -19.09 7.87
CA ARG A 91 10.19 -18.72 9.26
C ARG A 91 11.18 -17.69 9.77
N PHE A 92 10.66 -16.69 10.48
CA PHE A 92 11.41 -15.55 11.01
C PHE A 92 11.98 -14.61 9.94
N ALA A 93 11.50 -14.68 8.70
CA ALA A 93 11.96 -13.80 7.63
C ALA A 93 11.88 -12.31 8.00
N ARG A 94 12.97 -11.59 7.71
CA ARG A 94 13.12 -10.14 7.85
C ARG A 94 13.90 -9.61 6.65
N GLY A 95 13.46 -8.48 6.10
CA GLY A 95 14.09 -7.90 4.92
C GLY A 95 13.18 -6.92 4.23
N TYR A 96 13.30 -6.83 2.91
CA TYR A 96 12.50 -5.94 2.10
C TYR A 96 12.16 -6.56 0.76
N PHE A 97 11.24 -5.92 0.05
CA PHE A 97 11.01 -6.17 -1.35
C PHE A 97 10.82 -4.87 -2.11
N THR A 98 11.21 -4.89 -3.37
CA THR A 98 11.00 -3.79 -4.31
C THR A 98 10.01 -4.20 -5.40
N THR A 99 9.57 -3.22 -6.18
CA THR A 99 8.61 -3.45 -7.26
C THR A 99 9.01 -2.61 -8.46
N GLU A 100 9.18 -3.25 -9.60
CA GLU A 100 9.40 -2.59 -10.89
C GLU A 100 8.18 -2.88 -11.79
N ILE A 101 7.59 -1.83 -12.36
CA ILE A 101 6.48 -2.00 -13.30
C ILE A 101 7.06 -2.36 -14.67
N ILE A 102 6.77 -3.57 -15.15
CA ILE A 102 7.23 -4.07 -16.45
C ILE A 102 6.26 -3.66 -17.55
N SER A 103 4.95 -3.75 -17.28
CA SER A 103 3.92 -3.25 -18.19
C SER A 103 2.66 -2.87 -17.42
N SER A 104 1.93 -1.87 -17.93
CA SER A 104 0.66 -1.43 -17.36
C SER A 104 -0.28 -0.97 -18.46
N THR A 105 -1.48 -1.55 -18.49
CA THR A 105 -2.62 -1.13 -19.31
C THR A 105 -3.77 -0.72 -18.40
N SER A 106 -4.93 -0.35 -18.96
CA SER A 106 -6.16 -0.08 -18.20
C SER A 106 -6.64 -1.29 -17.38
N ASP A 107 -6.36 -2.50 -17.87
CA ASP A 107 -6.98 -3.74 -17.41
C ASP A 107 -5.98 -4.73 -16.83
N TYR A 108 -4.68 -4.49 -17.00
CA TYR A 108 -3.65 -5.42 -16.59
C TYR A 108 -2.34 -4.73 -16.22
N LEU A 109 -1.73 -5.18 -15.13
CA LEU A 109 -0.42 -4.75 -14.67
C LEU A 109 0.47 -5.96 -14.44
N VAL A 110 1.69 -5.89 -14.94
CA VAL A 110 2.76 -6.85 -14.65
C VAL A 110 3.88 -6.10 -13.94
N ALA A 111 4.25 -6.57 -12.76
CA ALA A 111 5.35 -6.03 -11.98
C ALA A 111 6.35 -7.12 -11.59
N LEU A 112 7.64 -6.81 -11.68
CA LEU A 112 8.69 -7.62 -11.09
C LEU A 112 8.73 -7.35 -9.59
N ILE A 113 8.73 -8.42 -8.81
CA ILE A 113 8.92 -8.42 -7.37
C ILE A 113 10.29 -9.01 -7.10
N ASP A 114 11.12 -8.22 -6.42
CA ASP A 114 12.46 -8.61 -6.01
C ASP A 114 12.52 -8.55 -4.47
N ILE A 115 12.94 -9.64 -3.85
CA ILE A 115 12.92 -9.85 -2.40
C ILE A 115 14.32 -10.22 -1.93
N ASP A 116 14.80 -9.51 -0.92
CA ASP A 116 15.94 -9.90 -0.11
C ASP A 116 15.50 -10.06 1.34
N ALA A 117 15.62 -11.28 1.87
CA ALA A 117 15.23 -11.59 3.25
C ALA A 117 16.19 -12.58 3.91
N GLY A 118 16.56 -12.30 5.16
CA GLY A 118 17.19 -13.28 6.04
C GLY A 118 16.13 -14.12 6.76
N ALA A 119 16.33 -15.44 6.83
CA ALA A 119 15.48 -16.37 7.58
C ALA A 119 16.17 -16.86 8.88
N ALA A 120 15.54 -17.78 9.61
CA ALA A 120 16.03 -18.30 10.89
C ALA A 120 17.46 -18.87 10.89
N ASP A 121 17.93 -19.34 9.75
CA ASP A 121 19.28 -19.90 9.58
C ASP A 121 20.32 -18.84 9.17
N ASP A 122 19.96 -17.56 9.31
CA ASP A 122 20.73 -16.37 8.92
C ASP A 122 21.15 -16.36 7.44
N LYS A 123 20.57 -17.22 6.60
CA LYS A 123 20.83 -17.19 5.17
C LYS A 123 20.00 -16.11 4.51
N LEU A 124 20.69 -15.28 3.74
CA LEU A 124 20.07 -14.37 2.79
C LEU A 124 19.42 -15.18 1.66
N THR A 125 18.12 -14.97 1.53
CA THR A 125 17.28 -15.52 0.48
C THR A 125 16.95 -14.40 -0.49
N HIS A 126 17.32 -14.59 -1.75
CA HIS A 126 16.93 -13.73 -2.85
C HIS A 126 15.85 -14.42 -3.68
N LEU A 127 14.68 -13.81 -3.79
CA LEU A 127 13.56 -14.31 -4.60
C LEU A 127 13.18 -13.28 -5.66
N GLN A 128 12.88 -13.75 -6.86
CA GLN A 128 12.44 -12.90 -7.94
C GLN A 128 11.31 -13.58 -8.72
N PHE A 129 10.20 -12.85 -8.91
CA PHE A 129 9.02 -13.32 -9.62
C PHE A 129 8.12 -12.17 -10.10
N TYR A 130 7.14 -12.48 -10.94
CA TYR A 130 6.25 -11.50 -11.55
C TYR A 130 4.87 -11.54 -10.90
N LEU A 131 4.38 -10.37 -10.48
CA LEU A 131 3.03 -10.16 -10.00
C LEU A 131 2.15 -9.69 -11.17
N HIS A 132 1.03 -10.38 -11.34
CA HIS A 132 0.02 -10.10 -12.35
C HIS A 132 -1.25 -9.61 -11.69
N GLU A 133 -1.59 -8.34 -11.91
CA GLU A 133 -2.66 -7.63 -11.23
C GLU A 133 -3.69 -7.07 -12.21
N VAL A 134 -4.96 -7.12 -11.79
CA VAL A 134 -6.03 -6.30 -12.37
C VAL A 134 -6.03 -4.95 -11.62
N PRO A 135 -5.62 -3.84 -12.25
CA PRO A 135 -5.46 -2.56 -11.58
C PRO A 135 -6.81 -1.97 -11.13
N SER A 136 -6.77 -1.02 -10.20
CA SER A 136 -7.97 -0.40 -9.63
C SER A 136 -8.81 0.40 -10.62
N SER A 137 -8.22 0.73 -11.78
CA SER A 137 -8.87 1.40 -12.91
C SER A 137 -9.67 0.44 -13.81
N ALA A 138 -9.45 -0.87 -13.68
CA ALA A 138 -10.10 -1.84 -14.54
C ALA A 138 -11.62 -1.91 -14.25
N PRO A 139 -12.47 -2.26 -15.23
CA PRO A 139 -13.93 -2.33 -15.07
C PRO A 139 -14.41 -3.23 -13.92
N ASN A 140 -13.60 -4.22 -13.54
CA ASN A 140 -13.92 -5.20 -12.49
C ASN A 140 -13.10 -4.99 -11.20
N ALA A 141 -12.54 -3.80 -10.99
CA ALA A 141 -11.76 -3.50 -9.81
C ALA A 141 -12.59 -3.56 -8.51
N THR A 142 -12.05 -4.24 -7.50
CA THR A 142 -12.65 -4.40 -6.16
C THR A 142 -12.33 -3.24 -5.21
N THR A 143 -12.26 -2.01 -5.72
CA THR A 143 -11.93 -0.83 -4.89
C THR A 143 -13.17 -0.21 -4.27
N VAL A 144 -13.15 0.02 -2.95
CA VAL A 144 -14.23 0.65 -2.19
C VAL A 144 -13.70 1.90 -1.49
N LYS A 145 -14.48 2.99 -1.51
CA LYS A 145 -14.17 4.18 -0.73
C LYS A 145 -14.69 4.03 0.70
N VAL A 146 -13.79 3.88 1.66
CA VAL A 146 -14.12 3.66 3.08
C VAL A 146 -13.96 4.91 3.95
N ALA A 147 -13.27 5.94 3.43
CA ALA A 147 -13.15 7.23 4.09
C ALA A 147 -13.14 8.37 3.06
N GLY A 148 -13.54 9.56 3.49
CA GLY A 148 -13.48 10.79 2.70
C GLY A 148 -12.63 11.85 3.39
N LEU A 149 -12.08 12.77 2.61
CA LEU A 149 -11.44 13.95 3.16
C LEU A 149 -12.52 14.88 3.76
N ASN A 150 -12.62 14.91 5.08
CA ASN A 150 -13.44 15.91 5.77
C ASN A 150 -12.72 17.26 5.71
N VAL A 151 -13.27 18.23 4.99
CA VAL A 151 -12.79 19.62 4.99
C VAL A 151 -13.25 20.29 6.29
N TYR A 152 -12.61 19.98 7.41
CA TYR A 152 -12.75 20.73 8.66
C TYR A 152 -11.37 21.01 9.25
N VAL A 153 -10.63 21.91 8.61
CA VAL A 153 -9.40 22.56 9.11
C VAL A 153 -9.42 23.95 8.44
N THR A 154 -9.59 25.12 9.05
CA THR A 154 -9.49 25.61 10.44
C THR A 154 -10.47 26.80 10.52
N ALA A 155 -11.49 26.77 11.36
CA ALA A 155 -12.14 28.01 11.77
C ALA A 155 -11.24 28.66 12.82
N ASN A 156 -10.49 29.68 12.38
CA ASN A 156 -9.58 30.50 13.16
C ASN A 156 -9.90 30.57 14.67
N THR A 157 -8.98 30.07 15.48
CA THR A 157 -8.83 30.38 16.91
C THR A 157 -8.41 31.84 17.17
N GLU A 158 -8.45 32.72 16.17
CA GLU A 158 -8.04 34.14 16.25
C GLU A 158 -9.19 35.12 16.58
N LEU A 159 -10.46 34.69 16.70
CA LEU A 159 -11.59 35.59 16.97
C LEU A 159 -12.06 35.65 18.44
N LEU A 160 -11.32 35.05 19.38
CA LEU A 160 -11.64 35.10 20.82
C LEU A 160 -10.94 36.24 21.58
N TRP A 161 -10.03 36.99 20.97
CA TRP A 161 -9.30 38.09 21.63
C TRP A 161 -9.97 39.48 21.51
N HIS A 162 -11.10 39.60 20.83
CA HIS A 162 -11.82 40.88 20.68
C HIS A 162 -13.13 41.01 21.45
N ARG A 163 -13.41 40.10 22.40
CA ARG A 163 -14.61 40.17 23.26
C ARG A 163 -14.37 40.37 24.75
N HIS A 164 -13.28 41.05 25.13
CA HIS A 164 -13.15 41.61 26.49
C HIS A 164 -12.50 43.00 26.50
N LYS A 165 -13.23 44.01 26.03
CA LYS A 165 -13.03 45.41 26.48
C LYS A 165 -14.39 46.09 26.63
N MET A 166 -15.01 45.91 27.79
CA MET A 166 -15.81 46.96 28.44
C MET A 166 -16.27 46.46 29.82
N LEU A 167 -15.68 47.04 30.86
CA LEU A 167 -16.33 47.44 32.12
C LEU A 167 -15.23 48.10 32.97
N SER A 168 -15.15 49.43 32.89
CA SER A 168 -14.39 50.25 33.83
C SER A 168 -15.20 50.36 35.12
N PHE A 169 -14.58 50.07 36.25
CA PHE A 169 -15.07 50.50 37.56
C PHE A 169 -14.30 51.75 38.00
N THR A 170 -15.09 52.76 38.36
CA THR A 170 -14.74 54.09 38.86
C THR A 170 -13.97 54.02 40.18
N HIS A 171 -13.04 54.95 40.41
CA HIS A 171 -12.64 55.40 41.74
C HIS A 171 -12.67 56.93 41.75
N TYR A 172 -13.60 57.49 42.53
CA TYR A 172 -13.40 58.60 43.47
C TYR A 172 -14.45 58.46 44.57
#